data_AF-A0A1V3XBA0-F1
#
_entry.id   AF-A0A1V3XBA0-F1
#
_cell.length_a   1.000
_cell.length_b   1.000
_cell.length_c   1.000
_cell.angle_alpha   90.00
_cell.angle_beta   90.00
_cell.angle_gamma   90.00
#
_symmetry.space_group_name_H-M   'P 1'
#
loop_
_entity.id
_entity.type
_entity.pdbx_description
1 polymer ?
#
loop_
_entity_poly.entity_id
_entity_poly.type
_entity_poly.pdbx_seq_one_letter_code
_entity_poly.pdbx_strand_id
1 'polypeptide(L)' 'MLNAGVDGFVVYSVCDDDPYLQVVLQRRLPVVVVDQPKDLAGVSRVGIDDRAAMRKVADYVLGLGIATSGC' A
#
# COMPACT_ATOMS: atom_id res chain seq x y z
N MET A 1 17.62 -21.29 -0.40
CA MET A 1 16.65 -21.02 0.69
C MET A 1 16.93 -19.63 1.26
N LEU A 2 16.14 -18.62 0.90
CA LEU A 2 16.21 -17.30 1.54
C LEU A 2 15.42 -17.36 2.85
N ASN A 3 15.81 -18.19 3.83
CA ASN A 3 15.07 -18.28 5.08
C ASN A 3 15.49 -17.13 6.01
N ALA A 4 14.94 -15.94 5.78
CA ALA A 4 15.02 -14.85 6.75
C ALA A 4 14.41 -15.34 8.08
N GLY A 5 15.22 -15.45 9.13
CA GLY A 5 14.79 -15.79 10.48
C GLY A 5 14.14 -14.59 11.15
N VAL A 6 12.91 -14.29 10.76
CA VAL A 6 12.09 -13.20 11.29
C VAL A 6 10.80 -13.76 11.88
N ASP A 7 10.21 -13.04 12.83
CA ASP A 7 8.94 -13.42 13.45
C ASP A 7 7.71 -12.88 12.69
N GLY A 8 7.93 -12.07 11.65
CA GLY A 8 6.87 -11.45 10.85
C GLY A 8 7.43 -10.54 9.76
N PHE A 9 6.53 -10.00 8.93
CA PHE A 9 6.89 -9.14 7.81
C PHE A 9 6.12 -7.82 7.84
N VAL A 10 6.82 -6.75 7.48
CA VAL A 10 6.21 -5.49 7.05
C VAL A 10 6.44 -5.37 5.54
N VAL A 11 5.34 -5.33 4.78
CA VAL A 11 5.36 -5.22 3.32
C VAL A 11 4.99 -3.79 2.96
N TYR A 12 5.90 -3.08 2.30
CA TYR A 12 5.74 -1.66 2.01
C TYR A 12 5.47 -1.43 0.53
N SER A 13 4.29 -0.90 0.23
CA SER A 13 3.91 -0.36 -1.07
C SER A 13 4.24 -1.25 -2.28
N VAL A 14 3.85 -2.54 -2.20
CA VAL A 14 4.07 -3.50 -3.29
C VAL A 14 2.83 -3.66 -4.17
N CYS A 15 3.02 -4.11 -5.42
CA CYS A 15 1.92 -4.50 -6.28
C CYS A 15 1.23 -5.76 -5.74
N ASP A 16 -0.06 -5.93 -6.05
CA ASP A 16 -0.82 -7.12 -5.64
C ASP A 16 -0.36 -8.41 -6.35
N ASP A 17 0.21 -8.28 -7.55
CA ASP A 17 0.79 -9.37 -8.35
C ASP A 17 2.29 -9.59 -8.12
N ASP A 18 2.90 -8.91 -7.14
CA ASP A 18 4.32 -9.08 -6.85
C ASP A 18 4.63 -10.54 -6.43
N PRO A 19 5.53 -11.25 -7.13
CA PRO A 19 5.84 -12.64 -6.82
C PRO A 19 6.43 -12.82 -5.42
N TYR A 20 7.12 -11.82 -4.87
CA TYR A 20 7.68 -11.87 -3.51
C TYR A 20 6.60 -11.69 -2.43
N LEU A 21 5.52 -10.97 -2.72
CA LEU A 21 4.37 -10.88 -1.82
C LEU A 21 3.77 -12.26 -1.57
N GLN A 22 3.58 -13.05 -2.64
CA GLN A 22 3.07 -14.42 -2.52
C GLN A 22 4.01 -15.31 -1.69
N VAL A 23 5.33 -15.18 -1.87
CA VAL A 23 6.32 -15.91 -1.09
C VAL A 23 6.26 -15.53 0.40
N VAL A 24 6.04 -14.26 0.73
CA VAL A 24 5.87 -13.81 2.12
C VAL A 24 4.60 -14.38 2.74
N LEU A 25 3.46 -14.31 2.04
CA LEU A 25 2.18 -14.82 2.53
C LEU A 25 2.20 -16.34 2.77
N GLN A 26 2.91 -17.10 1.94
CA GLN A 26 3.07 -18.55 2.10
C GLN A 26 3.83 -18.97 3.36
N ARG A 27 4.61 -18.07 3.99
CA ARG A 27 5.34 -18.38 5.23
C ARG A 27 4.46 -18.51 6.46
N ARG A 28 3.19 -18.06 6.38
CA ARG A 28 2.22 -18.12 7.50
C ARG A 28 2.73 -17.45 8.79
N LEU A 29 3.58 -16.43 8.65
CA LEU A 29 3.94 -15.52 9.74
C LEU A 29 3.02 -14.30 9.72
N PRO A 30 2.88 -13.56 10.84
CA PRO A 30 2.19 -12.28 10.85
C PRO A 30 2.72 -11.33 9.78
N VAL A 31 1.82 -10.71 9.03
CA VAL A 31 2.14 -9.72 7.99
C VAL A 31 1.35 -8.44 8.28
N VAL A 32 2.03 -7.30 8.15
CA VAL A 32 1.42 -5.98 8.08
C VAL A 32 1.78 -5.34 6.74
N VAL A 33 0.79 -4.81 6.04
CA VAL A 33 0.98 -4.08 4.79
C VAL A 33 0.90 -2.59 5.05
N VAL A 34 1.81 -1.84 4.44
CA VAL A 34 1.80 -0.37 4.45
C VAL A 34 1.45 0.13 3.06
N ASP A 35 0.42 0.99 3.01
CA ASP A 35 -0.18 1.61 1.82
C ASP A 35 -0.91 0.65 0.89
N GLN A 36 -0.18 -0.21 0.18
CA GLN A 36 -0.70 -1.14 -0.84
C GLN A 36 -0.01 -2.51 -0.77
N PRO A 37 -0.70 -3.60 -1.18
CA PRO A 37 -2.07 -3.63 -1.72
C PRO A 37 -3.15 -3.49 -0.64
N LYS A 38 -4.33 -2.99 -1.04
CA LYS A 38 -5.40 -2.63 -0.09
C LYS A 38 -6.29 -3.80 0.32
N ASP A 39 -6.42 -4.81 -0.55
CA ASP A 39 -7.46 -5.84 -0.47
C ASP A 39 -6.91 -7.26 -0.18
N LEU A 40 -5.87 -7.36 0.67
CA LEU A 40 -5.36 -8.65 1.12
C LEU A 40 -6.17 -9.20 2.30
N ALA A 41 -6.82 -10.35 2.09
CA ALA A 41 -7.57 -11.03 3.13
C ALA A 41 -6.66 -11.53 4.27
N GLY A 42 -7.05 -11.30 5.51
CA GLY A 42 -6.35 -11.81 6.69
C GLY A 42 -5.04 -11.09 7.04
N VAL A 43 -4.76 -9.94 6.41
CA VAL A 43 -3.55 -9.14 6.65
C VAL A 43 -3.95 -7.76 7.19
N SER A 44 -3.27 -7.31 8.25
CA SER A 44 -3.47 -5.96 8.77
C SER A 44 -2.86 -4.92 7.82
N ARG A 45 -3.53 -3.79 7.63
CA ARG A 45 -3.06 -2.70 6.77
C ARG A 45 -2.94 -1.39 7.53
N VAL A 46 -1.84 -0.68 7.29
CA VAL A 46 -1.60 0.70 7.71
C VAL A 46 -1.55 1.57 6.47
N GLY A 47 -2.36 2.61 6.40
CA GLY A 47 -2.35 3.54 5.28
C GLY A 47 -3.46 4.56 5.42
N ILE A 48 -3.41 5.59 4.57
CA ILE A 48 -4.46 6.61 4.51
C ILE A 48 -5.49 6.28 3.44
N ASP A 49 -6.56 7.06 3.39
CA ASP A 49 -7.42 7.13 2.22
C ASP A 49 -6.77 8.06 1.19
N ASP A 50 -5.88 7.49 0.35
CA ASP A 50 -5.18 8.24 -0.69
C ASP A 50 -6.16 8.95 -1.64
N ARG A 51 -7.32 8.36 -1.90
CA ARG A 51 -8.33 8.95 -2.79
C ARG A 51 -8.92 10.20 -2.17
N ALA A 52 -9.34 10.14 -0.91
CA ALA A 52 -9.84 11.31 -0.20
C ALA A 52 -8.75 12.37 0.00
N ALA A 53 -7.51 11.95 0.30
CA ALA A 53 -6.37 12.85 0.45
C ALA A 53 -6.06 13.58 -0.86
N MET A 54 -5.91 12.86 -1.97
CA MET A 54 -5.65 13.43 -3.29
C MET A 54 -6.80 14.31 -3.77
N ARG A 55 -8.05 13.98 -3.43
CA ARG A 55 -9.17 14.86 -3.73
C ARG A 55 -9.07 16.21 -3.01
N LYS A 56 -8.71 16.23 -1.72
CA LYS A 56 -8.50 17.48 -0.99
C LYS A 56 -7.39 18.33 -1.61
N VAL A 57 -6.31 17.69 -2.05
CA VAL A 57 -5.22 18.37 -2.75
C VAL A 57 -5.70 18.95 -4.09
N ALA A 58 -6.42 18.15 -4.88
CA ALA A 58 -6.97 18.61 -6.16
C ALA A 58 -7.93 19.80 -5.99
N ASP A 59 -8.85 19.72 -5.02
CA ASP A 59 -9.81 20.80 -4.72
C ASP A 59 -9.07 22.09 -4.29
N TYR A 60 -8.01 21.97 -3.49
CA TYR A 60 -7.18 23.11 -3.09
C TYR A 60 -6.44 23.76 -4.27
N VAL A 61 -5.78 22.95 -5.11
CA VAL A 61 -5.03 23.44 -6.27
C VAL A 61 -5.95 24.12 -7.29
N LEU A 62 -7.13 23.54 -7.55
CA LEU A 62 -8.16 24.15 -8.39
C LEU A 62 -8.66 25.47 -7.81
N GLY A 63 -8.84 25.55 -6.48
CA GLY A 63 -9.21 26.77 -5.78
C GLY A 63 -8.19 27.91 -5.90
N LEU A 64 -6.92 27.59 -6.14
CA LEU A 64 -5.86 28.57 -6.42
C LEU A 64 -5.87 29.06 -7.88
N GLY A 65 -6.77 28.57 -8.73
CA GLY A 65 -6.82 28.88 -10.15
C GLY A 65 -5.76 28.15 -10.98
N ILE A 66 -5.06 27.18 -10.38
CA ILE A 66 -4.08 26.34 -11.06
C ILE A 66 -4.87 25.26 -11.82
N ALA A 67 -5.20 25.53 -13.09
CA ALA A 67 -5.80 24.57 -13.99
C ALA A 67 -4.74 23.63 -14.56
N THR A 68 -4.25 22.69 -13.74
CA THR A 68 -3.47 21.55 -14.24
C THR A 68 -4.43 20.43 -14.62
N SER A 69 -4.81 20.42 -15.90
CA SER A 69 -5.32 19.24 -16.55
C SER A 69 -4.25 18.14 -16.55
N GLY A 70 -4.45 17.11 -15.73
CA GLY A 70 -3.71 15.85 -15.78
C GLY A 70 -2.80 15.57 -14.58
N CYS A 71 -2.93 14.36 -14.02
CA CYS A 71 -1.80 13.63 -13.45
C CYS A 71 -1.00 12.99 -14.59
#